data_AF-A0A0N4UCS1-F1
#
_entry.id   AF-A0A0N4UCS1-F1
#
_cell.length_a   1.000
_cell.length_b   1.000
_cell.length_c   1.000
_cell.angle_alpha   90.00
_cell.angle_beta   90.00
_cell.angle_gamma   90.00
#
_symmetry.space_group_name_H-M   'P 1'
#
loop_
_entity.id
_entity.type
_entity.pdbx_description
1 polymer ?
#
loop_
_entity_poly.entity_id
_entity_poly.type
_entity_poly.pdbx_seq_one_letter_code
_entity_poly.pdbx_strand_id
1 'polypeptide(L)'
;MASQLDENNQEKKSEMAQSMESLIESLLKCDAVKFGEFVLKSGIKSPIYIDIRTVFSIHSLMRSIADQICNLIQDKKLVYDHIVGVPYGALPFATQVCVTLNRPLLLYRKEIKKHGLAKRIEGVYRKGDKVLVIEDVVTSG
;
A
#
# COMPACT_ATOMS: atom_id res chain seq x y z
N MET A 1 1.08 29.54 -21.29
CA MET A 1 1.30 28.09 -21.10
C MET A 1 2.09 27.78 -19.85
N ALA A 2 3.27 28.39 -19.60
CA ALA A 2 4.02 28.13 -18.35
C ALA A 2 3.23 28.48 -17.08
N SER A 3 2.57 29.64 -17.03
CA SER A 3 1.75 30.07 -15.87
C SER A 3 0.62 29.11 -15.53
N GLN A 4 -0.12 28.64 -16.54
CA GLN A 4 -1.22 27.68 -16.37
C GLN A 4 -0.73 26.31 -15.88
N LEU A 5 0.46 25.87 -16.33
CA LEU A 5 1.08 24.64 -15.83
C LEU A 5 1.49 24.77 -14.37
N ASP A 6 2.02 25.93 -13.98
CA ASP A 6 2.42 26.20 -12.60
C ASP A 6 1.20 26.30 -11.66
N GLU A 7 0.13 26.98 -12.08
CA GLU A 7 -1.15 27.06 -11.36
C GLU A 7 -1.77 25.67 -11.15
N ASN A 8 -1.90 24.88 -12.20
CA ASN A 8 -2.44 23.51 -12.11
C ASN A 8 -1.58 22.61 -11.19
N ASN A 9 -0.26 22.77 -11.23
CA ASN A 9 0.65 22.02 -10.35
C ASN A 9 0.53 22.47 -8.88
N GLN A 10 0.26 23.75 -8.62
CA GLN A 10 0.04 24.27 -7.26
C GLN A 10 -1.30 23.79 -6.70
N GLU A 11 -2.36 23.84 -7.49
CA GLU A 11 -3.69 23.35 -7.10
C GLU A 11 -3.64 21.85 -6.77
N LYS A 12 -3.06 21.03 -7.66
CA LYS A 12 -2.89 19.59 -7.41
C LYS A 12 -2.06 19.30 -6.16
N LYS A 13 -1.04 20.11 -5.87
CA LYS A 13 -0.26 19.99 -4.63
C LYS A 13 -1.07 20.34 -3.39
N SER A 14 -1.90 21.37 -3.45
CA SER A 14 -2.79 21.78 -2.36
C SER A 14 -3.83 20.71 -2.06
N GLU A 15 -4.50 20.18 -3.08
CA GLU A 15 -5.46 19.09 -2.93
C GLU A 15 -4.82 17.83 -2.34
N MET A 16 -3.62 17.47 -2.81
CA MET A 16 -2.85 16.35 -2.27
C MET A 16 -2.47 16.56 -0.80
N ALA A 17 -2.08 17.78 -0.41
CA ALA A 17 -1.77 18.11 0.97
C ALA A 17 -3.01 17.96 1.88
N GLN A 18 -4.15 18.50 1.47
CA GLN A 18 -5.42 18.37 2.21
C GLN A 18 -5.87 16.90 2.32
N SER A 19 -5.75 16.13 1.23
CA SER A 19 -6.05 14.70 1.25
C SER A 19 -5.12 13.93 2.20
N MET A 20 -3.85 14.31 2.27
CA MET A 20 -2.86 13.69 3.16
C MET A 20 -3.14 14.03 4.64
N GLU A 21 -3.47 15.29 4.95
CA GLU A 21 -3.85 15.71 6.30
C GLU A 21 -5.08 14.93 6.81
N SER A 22 -6.13 14.84 5.99
CA SER A 22 -7.34 14.06 6.31
C SER A 22 -7.04 12.57 6.53
N LEU A 23 -6.11 12.00 5.74
CA LEU A 23 -5.67 10.62 5.91
C LEU A 23 -4.92 10.43 7.24
N ILE A 24 -3.98 11.33 7.56
CA ILE A 24 -3.22 11.30 8.82
C ILE A 24 -4.15 11.39 10.03
N GLU A 25 -5.12 12.31 10.01
CA GLU A 25 -6.12 12.42 11.07
C GLU A 25 -6.91 11.13 11.25
N SER A 26 -7.31 10.49 10.15
CA SER A 26 -8.07 9.24 10.18
C SER A 26 -7.25 8.11 10.77
N LEU A 27 -5.96 8.02 10.44
CA LEU A 27 -5.02 7.04 10.99
C LEU A 27 -4.78 7.25 12.49
N LEU A 28 -4.70 8.51 12.95
CA LEU A 28 -4.61 8.83 14.37
C LEU A 28 -5.90 8.46 15.11
N LYS A 29 -7.07 8.79 14.55
CA LYS A 29 -8.38 8.50 15.15
C LYS A 29 -8.64 6.99 15.29
N CYS A 30 -8.08 6.16 14.42
CA CYS A 30 -8.24 4.70 14.48
C CYS A 30 -7.11 3.96 15.20
N ASP A 31 -6.22 4.66 15.91
CA ASP A 31 -5.09 4.06 16.65
C ASP A 31 -4.14 3.25 15.74
N ALA A 32 -4.09 3.61 14.44
CA ALA A 32 -3.12 3.06 13.50
C ALA A 32 -1.73 3.65 13.76
N VAL A 33 -1.63 4.86 14.31
CA VAL A 33 -0.37 5.50 14.70
C VAL A 33 -0.27 5.52 16.21
N LYS A 34 0.67 4.77 16.76
CA LYS A 34 0.87 4.62 18.21
C LYS A 34 2.18 5.28 18.63
N PHE A 35 2.14 6.02 19.74
CA PHE A 35 3.32 6.62 20.37
C PHE A 35 3.65 5.88 21.68
N GLY A 36 4.92 5.66 21.95
CA GLY A 36 5.39 4.86 23.08
C GLY A 36 6.75 4.22 22.81
N GLU A 37 7.21 3.30 23.66
CA GLU A 37 8.44 2.56 23.40
C GLU A 37 8.13 1.21 22.75
N PHE A 38 8.50 1.06 21.47
CA PHE A 38 8.29 -0.17 20.71
C PHE A 38 9.61 -0.78 20.27
N VAL A 39 9.74 -2.10 20.33
CA VAL A 39 10.85 -2.82 19.72
C VAL A 39 10.40 -3.32 18.35
N LEU A 40 10.98 -2.78 17.28
CA LEU A 40 10.68 -3.18 15.90
C LEU A 40 11.23 -4.59 15.61
N LYS A 41 10.81 -5.20 14.50
CA LYS A 41 11.35 -6.50 14.05
C LYS A 41 12.87 -6.49 13.87
N SER A 42 13.46 -5.33 13.59
CA SER A 42 14.91 -5.13 13.48
C SER A 42 15.65 -5.14 14.84
N GLY A 43 14.91 -5.15 15.96
CA GLY A 43 15.46 -4.98 17.31
C GLY A 43 15.66 -3.52 17.73
N ILE A 44 15.46 -2.56 16.82
CA ILE A 44 15.58 -1.13 17.09
C ILE A 44 14.40 -0.66 17.94
N LYS A 45 14.68 0.15 18.97
CA LYS A 45 13.65 0.87 19.71
C LYS A 45 13.13 2.05 18.90
N SER A 46 11.81 2.16 18.78
CA SER A 46 11.13 3.24 18.07
C SER A 46 10.13 3.94 19.00
N PRO A 47 10.07 5.29 19.00
CA PRO A 47 9.06 6.04 19.74
C PRO A 47 7.65 5.94 19.11
N ILE A 48 7.56 5.33 17.92
CA ILE A 48 6.36 5.25 17.10
C ILE A 48 6.20 3.83 16.51
N TYR A 49 4.97 3.36 16.45
CA TYR A 49 4.60 2.12 15.76
C TYR A 49 3.35 2.35 14.92
N ILE A 50 3.39 1.91 13.67
CA ILE A 50 2.26 2.02 12.75
C ILE A 50 1.61 0.64 12.62
N ASP A 51 0.37 0.50 13.10
CA ASP A 51 -0.44 -0.71 13.01
C ASP A 51 -1.61 -0.52 12.03
N ILE A 52 -1.34 -0.75 10.75
CA ILE A 52 -2.33 -0.60 9.68
C ILE A 52 -3.47 -1.62 9.78
N ARG A 53 -3.35 -2.70 10.57
CA ARG A 53 -4.42 -3.70 10.71
C ARG A 53 -5.68 -3.11 11.34
N THR A 54 -5.56 -2.05 12.13
CA THR A 54 -6.69 -1.29 12.71
C THR A 54 -7.59 -0.67 11.63
N VAL A 55 -7.02 -0.37 10.46
CA VAL A 55 -7.75 0.23 9.33
C VAL A 55 -8.72 -0.75 8.69
N PHE A 56 -8.51 -2.06 8.81
CA PHE A 56 -9.29 -3.07 8.08
C PHE A 56 -10.78 -3.09 8.42
N SER A 57 -11.16 -2.53 9.57
CA SER A 57 -12.56 -2.41 9.99
C SER A 57 -13.21 -1.07 9.59
N ILE A 58 -12.49 -0.20 8.90
CA ILE A 58 -12.95 1.15 8.50
C ILE A 58 -12.94 1.24 6.99
N HIS A 59 -14.03 0.82 6.35
CA HIS A 59 -14.14 0.69 4.90
C HIS A 59 -13.78 1.97 4.13
N SER A 60 -14.19 3.14 4.63
CA SER A 60 -13.87 4.44 4.01
C SER A 60 -12.37 4.73 4.03
N LEU A 61 -11.70 4.41 5.13
CA LEU A 61 -10.26 4.61 5.28
C LEU A 61 -9.46 3.60 4.44
N MET A 62 -9.88 2.33 4.42
CA MET A 62 -9.29 1.32 3.52
C MET A 62 -9.37 1.76 2.05
N ARG A 63 -10.54 2.22 1.62
CA ARG A 63 -10.75 2.73 0.26
C ARG A 63 -9.88 3.94 -0.02
N SER A 64 -9.86 4.92 0.89
CA SER A 64 -9.04 6.12 0.76
C SER A 64 -7.55 5.77 0.57
N ILE A 65 -6.98 4.88 1.39
CA ILE A 65 -5.59 4.44 1.24
C ILE A 65 -5.36 3.75 -0.11
N ALA A 66 -6.24 2.83 -0.50
CA ALA A 66 -6.12 2.12 -1.78
C ALA A 66 -6.22 3.08 -2.98
N ASP A 67 -7.09 4.07 -2.92
CA ASP A 67 -7.27 5.08 -3.98
C ASP A 67 -6.02 5.97 -4.09
N GLN A 68 -5.41 6.37 -2.96
CA GLN A 68 -4.13 7.09 -2.97
C GLN A 68 -3.00 6.25 -3.61
N ILE A 69 -2.94 4.95 -3.31
CA ILE A 69 -1.99 4.03 -3.95
C ILE A 69 -2.26 3.95 -5.46
N CYS A 70 -3.52 3.81 -5.88
CA CYS A 70 -3.91 3.78 -7.29
C CYS A 70 -3.49 5.06 -8.04
N ASN A 71 -3.78 6.23 -7.44
CA ASN A 71 -3.42 7.53 -8.00
C ASN A 71 -1.90 7.66 -8.17
N LEU A 72 -1.13 7.25 -7.16
CA LEU A 72 0.34 7.26 -7.23
C LEU A 72 0.88 6.36 -8.36
N ILE A 73 0.33 5.14 -8.50
CA ILE A 73 0.72 4.20 -9.56
C ILE A 73 0.45 4.81 -10.95
N GLN A 74 -0.72 5.40 -11.14
CA GLN A 74 -1.13 6.04 -12.40
C GLN A 74 -0.29 7.28 -12.70
N ASP A 75 -0.06 8.16 -11.72
CA ASP A 75 0.74 9.38 -11.86
C ASP A 75 2.21 9.05 -12.22
N LYS A 76 2.76 7.97 -11.66
CA LYS A 76 4.11 7.48 -11.99
C LYS A 76 4.19 6.73 -13.32
N LYS A 77 3.05 6.47 -13.98
CA LYS A 77 2.94 5.74 -15.25
C LYS A 77 3.70 4.41 -15.22
N LEU A 78 3.59 3.67 -14.11
CA LEU A 78 4.33 2.42 -13.92
C LEU A 78 3.88 1.36 -14.93
N VAL A 79 4.83 0.60 -15.46
CA VAL A 79 4.57 -0.53 -16.38
C VAL A 79 4.86 -1.84 -15.65
N TYR A 80 3.82 -2.62 -15.42
CA TYR A 80 3.84 -3.88 -14.68
C TYR A 80 2.74 -4.82 -15.20
N ASP A 81 2.95 -6.12 -15.04
CA ASP A 81 2.04 -7.18 -15.48
C ASP A 81 1.15 -7.67 -14.33
N HIS A 82 1.68 -7.67 -13.09
CA HIS A 82 0.98 -8.17 -11.90
C HIS A 82 1.17 -7.27 -10.68
N ILE A 83 0.27 -7.40 -9.71
CA ILE A 83 0.37 -6.81 -8.38
C ILE A 83 0.60 -7.92 -7.34
N VAL A 84 1.45 -7.66 -6.35
CA VAL A 84 1.62 -8.51 -5.15
C VAL A 84 1.56 -7.62 -3.92
N GLY A 85 0.78 -8.02 -2.92
CA GLY A 85 0.86 -7.44 -1.57
C GLY A 85 1.82 -8.22 -0.69
N VAL A 86 2.64 -7.54 0.11
CA VAL A 86 3.48 -8.19 1.11
C VAL A 86 2.59 -8.75 2.25
N PRO A 87 2.73 -10.04 2.61
CA PRO A 87 1.91 -10.63 3.66
C PRO A 87 2.22 -10.08 5.07
N TYR A 88 1.22 -9.76 5.90
CA TYR A 88 -0.24 -9.82 5.67
C TYR A 88 -0.88 -8.44 5.55
N GLY A 89 -0.21 -7.40 6.06
CA GLY A 89 -0.77 -6.05 6.20
C GLY A 89 -1.15 -5.41 4.86
N ALA A 90 -0.36 -5.66 3.82
CA ALA A 90 -0.60 -5.09 2.49
C ALA A 90 -1.60 -5.88 1.64
N LEU A 91 -1.99 -7.11 2.02
CA LEU A 91 -2.84 -7.97 1.19
C LEU A 91 -4.22 -7.35 0.88
N PRO A 92 -4.95 -6.75 1.85
CA PRO A 92 -6.23 -6.13 1.55
C PRO A 92 -6.10 -4.94 0.60
N PHE A 93 -5.05 -4.12 0.76
CA PHE A 93 -4.80 -3.00 -0.15
C PHE A 93 -4.41 -3.47 -1.54
N ALA A 94 -3.52 -4.45 -1.67
CA ALA A 94 -3.15 -5.02 -2.96
C ALA A 94 -4.37 -5.61 -3.69
N THR A 95 -5.28 -6.24 -2.95
CA THR A 95 -6.55 -6.76 -3.50
C THR A 95 -7.45 -5.63 -3.99
N GLN A 96 -7.60 -4.55 -3.22
CA GLN A 96 -8.41 -3.42 -3.65
C GLN A 96 -7.79 -2.71 -4.86
N VAL A 97 -6.47 -2.48 -4.85
CA VAL A 97 -5.73 -1.83 -5.92
C VAL A 97 -5.79 -2.65 -7.22
N CYS A 98 -5.70 -3.98 -7.15
CA CYS A 98 -5.78 -4.82 -8.34
C CYS A 98 -7.16 -4.76 -9.01
N VAL A 99 -8.23 -4.70 -8.20
CA VAL A 99 -9.61 -4.53 -8.69
C VAL A 99 -9.77 -3.15 -9.32
N THR A 100 -9.36 -2.09 -8.62
CA THR A 100 -9.49 -0.70 -9.10
C THR A 100 -8.71 -0.46 -10.39
N LEU A 101 -7.47 -0.95 -10.49
CA LEU A 101 -6.63 -0.76 -11.67
C LEU A 101 -6.86 -1.81 -12.77
N ASN A 102 -7.74 -2.78 -12.55
CA ASN A 102 -7.99 -3.91 -13.45
C ASN A 102 -6.69 -4.62 -13.87
N ARG A 103 -5.95 -5.10 -12.86
CA ARG A 103 -4.66 -5.78 -13.02
C ARG A 103 -4.66 -7.12 -12.27
N PRO A 104 -4.01 -8.17 -12.80
CA PRO A 104 -3.89 -9.45 -12.10
C PRO A 104 -3.21 -9.32 -10.74
N LEU A 105 -3.75 -10.01 -9.73
CA LEU A 105 -3.15 -10.17 -8.42
C LEU A 105 -2.43 -11.53 -8.33
N LEU A 106 -1.21 -11.52 -7.83
CA LEU A 106 -0.50 -12.71 -7.39
C LEU A 106 -0.45 -12.70 -5.86
N LEU A 107 -0.68 -13.86 -5.24
CA LEU A 107 -0.60 -14.00 -3.78
C LEU A 107 0.73 -14.65 -3.40
N TYR A 108 1.61 -13.88 -2.78
CA TYR A 108 2.79 -14.42 -2.13
C TYR A 108 2.43 -15.00 -0.76
N ARG A 109 2.94 -16.20 -0.49
CA ARG A 109 2.69 -16.92 0.75
C ARG A 109 3.95 -16.89 1.60
N LYS A 110 3.81 -16.36 2.81
CA LYS A 110 4.89 -16.31 3.78
C LYS A 110 5.35 -17.73 4.17
N GLU A 111 4.41 -18.65 4.32
CA GLU A 111 4.67 -20.06 4.61
C GLU A 111 4.49 -20.95 3.37
N ILE A 112 5.39 -21.91 3.17
CA ILE A 112 5.25 -22.97 2.17
C ILE A 112 4.34 -24.06 2.76
N LYS A 113 3.31 -24.49 2.02
CA LYS A 113 2.53 -25.68 2.43
C LYS A 113 3.45 -26.89 2.47
N LYS A 114 3.36 -27.70 3.53
CA LYS A 114 4.01 -29.02 3.61
C LYS A 114 3.42 -30.05 2.63
N HIS A 115 2.32 -29.72 1.96
CA HIS A 115 1.55 -30.63 1.11
C HIS A 115 1.08 -29.89 -0.16
N GLY A 116 0.81 -30.62 -1.24
CA GLY A 116 0.40 -30.06 -2.53
C GLY A 116 1.58 -29.49 -3.34
N LEU A 117 1.29 -28.55 -4.25
CA LEU A 117 2.28 -28.03 -5.21
C LEU A 117 3.46 -27.23 -4.59
N ALA A 118 3.51 -27.07 -3.26
CA ALA A 118 4.58 -26.37 -2.52
C ALA A 118 4.97 -24.99 -3.09
N LYS A 119 4.06 -24.33 -3.83
CA LYS A 119 4.29 -23.02 -4.44
C LYS A 119 4.22 -21.92 -3.39
N ARG A 120 5.15 -20.96 -3.48
CA ARG A 120 5.14 -19.71 -2.70
C ARG A 120 4.23 -18.64 -3.29
N ILE A 121 3.92 -18.73 -4.59
CA ILE A 121 3.12 -17.75 -5.31
C ILE A 121 1.90 -18.45 -5.90
N GLU A 122 0.71 -17.96 -5.58
CA GLU A 122 -0.55 -18.37 -6.20
C GLU A 122 -0.94 -17.36 -7.30
N GLY A 123 -1.56 -17.85 -8.38
CA GLY A 123 -1.92 -17.07 -9.56
C GLY A 123 -1.20 -17.56 -10.83
N VAL A 124 -1.48 -16.90 -11.97
CA VAL A 124 -0.93 -17.25 -13.29
C VAL A 124 0.06 -16.18 -13.70
N TYR A 125 1.32 -16.57 -13.92
CA TYR A 125 2.40 -15.69 -14.33
C TYR A 125 3.35 -16.41 -15.29
N ARG A 126 4.16 -15.65 -16.02
CA ARG A 126 5.19 -16.15 -16.93
C ARG A 126 6.56 -15.65 -16.49
N LYS A 127 7.59 -16.37 -16.90
CA LYS A 127 8.97 -15.95 -16.68
C LYS A 127 9.20 -14.63 -17.43
N GLY A 128 9.65 -13.60 -16.71
CA GLY A 128 9.93 -12.28 -17.27
C GLY A 128 8.84 -11.23 -16.98
N ASP A 129 7.67 -11.63 -16.46
CA ASP A 129 6.63 -10.70 -16.06
C ASP A 129 7.14 -9.74 -14.95
N LYS A 130 6.78 -8.47 -15.07
CA LYS A 130 7.09 -7.42 -14.09
C LYS A 130 6.01 -7.37 -13.02
N VAL A 131 6.43 -7.29 -11.76
CA VAL A 131 5.52 -7.29 -10.61
C VAL A 131 5.64 -5.98 -9.86
N LEU A 132 4.51 -5.34 -9.60
CA LEU A 132 4.39 -4.22 -8.68
C LEU A 132 4.13 -4.74 -7.27
N VAL A 133 5.02 -4.43 -6.33
CA VAL A 133 4.89 -4.82 -4.92
C VAL A 133 4.23 -3.69 -4.14
N ILE A 134 3.19 -4.01 -3.39
CA ILE A 134 2.50 -3.12 -2.46
C ILE A 134 2.88 -3.52 -1.04
N GLU A 135 3.31 -2.54 -0.24
CA GLU A 135 3.63 -2.69 1.17
C GLU A 135 2.85 -1.65 2.00
N ASP A 136 2.53 -1.97 3.25
CA ASP A 136 1.85 -1.05 4.17
C ASP A 136 2.83 -0.11 4.90
N VAL A 137 3.92 -0.65 5.45
CA VAL A 137 4.95 0.10 6.17
C VAL A 137 6.34 -0.46 5.87
N VAL A 138 7.20 0.38 5.30
CA VAL A 138 8.62 0.08 5.05
C VAL A 138 9.46 0.63 6.20
N THR A 139 10.37 -0.20 6.74
CA THR A 139 11.31 0.24 7.80
C THR A 139 12.76 0.05 7.36
N SER A 140 13.29 -1.16 7.43
CA SER A 140 14.65 -1.49 6.95
C SER A 140 14.68 -2.04 5.52
N GLY A 141 13.52 -2.26 4.90
CA GLY A 141 13.30 -2.80 3.56
C GLY A 141 11.80 -2.88 3.30
#